data_AF-A0A920MWU3-F1
#
_entry.id   AF-A0A920MWU3-F1
#
_cell.length_a   1.000
_cell.length_b   1.000
_cell.length_c   1.000
_cell.angle_alpha   90.00
_cell.angle_beta   90.00
_cell.angle_gamma   90.00
#
_symmetry.space_group_name_H-M   'P 1'
#
loop_
_entity.id
_entity.type
_entity.pdbx_description
1 polymer ?
#
loop_
_entity_poly.entity_id
_entity_poly.type
_entity_poly.pdbx_seq_one_letter_code
_entity_poly.pdbx_strand_id
1 'polypeptide(L)'
;MAVDFSDLNKDGEVDFFVTDMMSQSHILQKTQMGTMAPTPLGIGEIDNRPQYMHNTLFLNRGDQTFSEISQYSNTHASEWSWGTIFMDVDLDGQKIF
;
A
#
# COMPACT_ATOMS: atom_id res chain seq x y z
N MET A 1 3.43 8.45 -7.82
CA MET A 1 3.82 7.78 -6.57
C MET A 1 4.07 8.83 -5.50
N ALA A 2 3.59 8.56 -4.30
CA ALA A 2 3.81 9.37 -3.10
C ALA A 2 3.83 8.44 -1.87
N VAL A 3 4.46 8.90 -0.79
CA VAL A 3 4.55 8.18 0.49
C VAL A 3 4.19 9.12 1.63
N ASP A 4 3.54 8.59 2.66
CA ASP A 4 3.35 9.27 3.93
C ASP A 4 3.52 8.29 5.11
N PHE A 5 3.77 8.84 6.29
CA PHE A 5 4.10 8.12 7.52
C PHE A 5 3.19 8.57 8.66
N SER A 6 2.59 7.62 9.38
CA SER A 6 1.74 7.91 10.54
C SER A 6 1.64 6.68 11.44
N ASP A 7 1.21 6.88 12.68
CA ASP A 7 0.83 5.78 13.59
C ASP A 7 -0.68 5.52 13.42
N LEU A 8 -1.04 4.55 12.57
CA LEU A 8 -2.42 4.31 12.13
C LEU A 8 -3.29 3.72 13.23
N ASN A 9 -2.70 2.88 14.09
CA ASN A 9 -3.41 2.11 15.11
C ASN A 9 -3.13 2.56 16.56
N LYS A 10 -2.25 3.55 16.75
CA LYS A 10 -1.85 4.16 18.03
C LYS A 10 -1.08 3.22 18.94
N ASP A 11 -0.28 2.33 18.37
CA ASP A 11 0.61 1.45 19.15
C ASP A 11 1.98 2.08 19.43
N GLY A 12 2.24 3.30 18.94
CA GLY A 12 3.50 4.01 19.11
C GLY A 12 4.56 3.63 18.07
N GLU A 13 4.24 2.75 17.13
CA GLU A 13 5.07 2.40 16.00
C GLU A 13 4.64 3.16 14.74
N VAL A 14 5.58 3.42 13.84
CA VAL A 14 5.31 4.14 12.59
C VAL A 14 4.87 3.16 11.50
N ASP A 15 3.70 3.42 10.93
CA ASP A 15 3.17 2.81 9.71
C ASP A 15 3.44 3.73 8.51
N PHE A 16 3.36 3.17 7.30
CA PHE A 16 3.51 3.98 6.09
C PHE A 16 2.69 3.45 4.92
N PHE A 17 2.30 4.38 4.05
CA PHE A 17 1.50 4.09 2.86
C PHE A 17 2.20 4.60 1.61
N VAL A 18 2.21 3.77 0.56
CA VAL A 18 2.81 4.08 -0.73
C VAL A 18 1.75 3.99 -1.82
N THR A 19 1.60 5.06 -2.60
CA THR A 19 0.65 5.11 -3.72
C THR A 19 1.32 4.75 -5.05
N ASP A 20 0.68 3.88 -5.82
CA ASP A 20 1.13 3.40 -7.15
C ASP A 20 0.05 3.52 -8.24
N MET A 21 -0.95 4.38 -8.00
CA MET A 21 -1.90 4.86 -9.01
C MET A 21 -2.75 3.77 -9.70
N MET A 22 -2.93 2.60 -9.06
CA MET A 22 -3.75 1.54 -9.62
C MET A 22 -5.21 1.99 -9.73
N SER A 23 -5.78 1.82 -10.93
CA SER A 23 -7.20 2.08 -11.17
C SER A 23 -8.09 1.10 -10.38
N GLN A 24 -9.26 1.55 -9.93
CA GLN A 24 -10.29 0.72 -9.32
C GLN A 24 -11.12 -0.03 -10.37
N SER A 25 -11.15 0.45 -11.62
CA SER A 25 -11.80 -0.24 -12.74
C SER A 25 -10.93 -1.37 -13.28
N HIS A 26 -11.46 -2.60 -13.29
CA HIS A 26 -10.80 -3.79 -13.85
C HIS A 26 -10.37 -3.64 -15.31
N ILE A 27 -11.18 -2.96 -16.12
CA ILE A 27 -10.85 -2.74 -17.54
C ILE A 27 -9.62 -1.85 -17.63
N LEU A 28 -9.60 -0.75 -16.86
CA LEU A 28 -8.49 0.20 -16.85
C LEU A 28 -7.23 -0.40 -16.23
N GLN A 29 -7.35 -1.24 -15.20
CA GLN A 29 -6.20 -2.00 -14.67
C GLN A 29 -5.50 -2.80 -15.77
N LYS A 30 -6.26 -3.44 -16.67
CA LYS A 30 -5.68 -4.22 -17.78
C LYS A 30 -5.12 -3.38 -18.92
N THR A 31 -5.63 -2.17 -19.13
CA THR A 31 -5.22 -1.32 -20.26
C THR A 31 -4.16 -0.28 -19.88
N GLN A 32 -4.06 0.07 -18.60
CA GLN A 32 -3.11 1.05 -18.06
C GLN A 32 -1.89 0.40 -17.41
N MET A 33 -1.87 -0.93 -17.26
CA MET A 33 -0.71 -1.65 -16.74
C MET A 33 0.48 -1.51 -17.70
N GLY A 34 1.61 -1.02 -17.17
CA GLY A 34 2.87 -0.98 -17.88
C GLY A 34 3.40 -2.39 -18.17
N THR A 35 4.33 -2.51 -19.12
CA THR A 35 5.02 -3.79 -19.36
C THR A 35 5.86 -4.15 -18.13
N MET A 36 5.54 -5.26 -17.48
CA MET A 36 6.31 -5.80 -16.35
C MET A 36 6.98 -7.10 -16.76
N ALA A 37 8.27 -7.24 -16.46
CA ALA A 37 8.95 -8.52 -16.60
C ALA A 37 8.40 -9.48 -15.51
N PRO A 38 8.04 -10.73 -15.86
CA PRO A 38 7.65 -11.71 -14.85
C PRO A 38 8.80 -11.96 -13.87
N THR A 39 8.54 -11.84 -12.57
CA THR A 39 9.50 -12.26 -11.55
C THR A 39 9.56 -13.79 -11.51
N PRO A 40 10.72 -14.43 -11.70
CA PRO A 40 10.81 -15.89 -11.67
C PRO A 40 10.53 -16.41 -10.26
N LEU A 41 9.37 -17.06 -10.05
CA LEU A 41 8.97 -17.62 -8.76
C LEU A 41 9.49 -19.06 -8.60
N GLY A 42 10.74 -19.21 -8.17
CA GLY A 42 11.32 -20.49 -7.76
C GLY A 42 10.75 -20.96 -6.42
N ILE A 43 10.44 -22.26 -6.29
CA ILE A 43 9.98 -22.83 -5.03
C ILE A 43 11.11 -22.72 -3.98
N GLY A 44 10.83 -22.05 -2.85
CA GLY A 44 11.78 -21.87 -1.75
C GLY A 44 12.59 -20.58 -1.79
N GLU A 45 12.48 -19.79 -2.86
CA GLU A 45 13.14 -18.48 -2.99
C GLU A 45 12.31 -17.41 -2.27
N ILE A 46 12.71 -17.03 -1.06
CA ILE A 46 11.98 -16.06 -0.22
C ILE A 46 12.25 -14.59 -0.59
N ASP A 47 13.33 -14.35 -1.33
CA ASP A 47 13.79 -13.02 -1.74
C ASP A 47 13.26 -12.59 -3.12
N ASN A 48 12.61 -13.48 -3.90
CA ASN A 48 12.14 -13.18 -5.25
C ASN A 48 10.74 -12.52 -5.33
N ARG A 49 10.41 -11.69 -4.35
CA ARG A 49 9.03 -11.19 -4.22
C ARG A 49 8.61 -10.41 -5.47
N PRO A 50 7.51 -10.81 -6.12
CA PRO A 50 7.04 -10.12 -7.31
C PRO A 50 6.58 -8.71 -6.93
N GLN A 51 7.03 -7.73 -7.70
CA GLN A 51 6.52 -6.37 -7.58
C GLN A 51 5.19 -6.28 -8.32
N TYR A 52 4.17 -5.71 -7.68
CA TYR A 52 2.86 -5.47 -8.28
C TYR A 52 2.53 -3.99 -8.24
N MET A 53 2.01 -3.47 -9.35
CA MET A 53 1.58 -2.08 -9.46
C MET A 53 0.26 -1.83 -8.69
N HIS A 54 0.35 -1.58 -7.40
CA HIS A 54 -0.78 -1.24 -6.53
C HIS A 54 -0.32 -0.42 -5.33
N ASN A 55 -1.25 0.29 -4.71
CA ASN A 55 -0.94 0.98 -3.47
C ASN A 55 -0.67 -0.04 -2.37
N THR A 56 0.28 0.24 -1.48
CA THR A 56 0.66 -0.65 -0.39
C THR A 56 0.57 0.08 0.94
N LEU A 57 -0.06 -0.56 1.92
CA LEU A 57 -0.20 -0.05 3.29
C LEU A 57 0.56 -0.98 4.23
N PHE A 58 1.64 -0.48 4.83
CA PHE A 58 2.49 -1.27 5.70
C PHE A 58 2.20 -0.93 7.16
N LEU A 59 1.55 -1.87 7.84
CA LEU A 59 1.32 -1.84 9.28
C LEU A 59 2.54 -2.42 9.99
N ASN A 60 3.15 -1.65 10.88
CA ASN A 60 4.27 -2.09 11.71
C ASN A 60 3.78 -3.12 12.74
N ARG A 61 4.62 -4.12 13.00
CA ARG A 61 4.32 -5.23 13.91
C ARG A 61 5.07 -5.12 15.25
N GLY A 62 5.90 -4.08 15.42
CA GLY A 62 6.74 -3.86 16.61
C GLY A 62 7.96 -4.79 16.71
N ASP A 63 8.22 -5.62 15.70
CA ASP A 63 9.33 -6.57 15.66
C ASP A 63 10.28 -6.32 14.47
N GLN A 64 10.30 -5.08 13.95
CA GLN A 64 11.01 -4.67 12.73
C GLN A 64 10.48 -5.32 11.44
N THR A 65 9.30 -5.96 11.50
CA THR A 65 8.59 -6.47 10.33
C THR A 65 7.30 -5.69 10.09
N PHE A 66 6.80 -5.77 8.86
CA PHE A 66 5.58 -5.08 8.43
C PHE A 66 4.58 -6.05 7.83
N SER A 67 3.30 -5.83 8.10
CA SER A 67 2.17 -6.45 7.42
C SER A 67 1.67 -5.53 6.32
N GLU A 68 1.68 -6.01 5.07
CA GLU A 68 1.00 -5.34 3.96
C GLU A 68 -0.50 -5.60 4.08
N ILE A 69 -1.31 -4.54 4.22
CA ILE A 69 -2.74 -4.63 4.51
C ILE A 69 -3.62 -3.82 3.53
N SER A 70 -3.11 -3.32 2.41
CA SER A 70 -3.86 -2.44 1.49
C SER A 70 -5.12 -3.09 0.91
N GLN A 71 -5.10 -4.40 0.67
CA GLN A 71 -6.28 -5.13 0.23
C GLN A 71 -7.30 -5.29 1.34
N TYR A 72 -6.82 -5.54 2.57
CA TYR A 72 -7.67 -5.64 3.75
C TYR A 72 -8.36 -4.31 4.09
N SER A 73 -7.64 -3.19 3.98
CA SER A 73 -8.15 -1.84 4.20
C SER A 73 -8.89 -1.27 2.99
N ASN A 74 -8.95 -1.98 1.86
CA ASN A 74 -9.48 -1.49 0.58
C ASN A 74 -8.78 -0.22 0.03
N THR A 75 -7.52 0.01 0.41
CA THR A 75 -6.72 1.16 -0.08
C THR A 75 -5.79 0.81 -1.25
N HIS A 76 -5.79 -0.45 -1.72
CA HIS A 76 -4.93 -0.95 -2.79
C HIS A 76 -5.06 -0.22 -4.14
N ALA A 77 -6.17 0.48 -4.40
CA ALA A 77 -6.42 1.20 -5.65
C ALA A 77 -7.09 2.56 -5.40
N SER A 78 -6.55 3.61 -6.02
CA SER A 78 -6.98 5.01 -5.84
C SER A 78 -7.03 5.82 -7.14
N GLU A 79 -6.92 5.17 -8.30
CA GLU A 79 -6.74 5.86 -9.59
C GLU A 79 -5.47 6.75 -9.57
N TRP A 80 -5.38 7.69 -10.51
CA TRP A 80 -4.25 8.62 -10.58
C TRP A 80 -4.11 9.45 -9.30
N SER A 81 -2.98 9.27 -8.62
CA SER A 81 -2.71 9.84 -7.29
C SER A 81 -1.52 10.80 -7.32
N TRP A 82 -1.76 12.08 -7.02
CA TRP A 82 -0.70 13.11 -7.00
C TRP A 82 0.07 13.17 -5.68
N GLY A 83 -0.51 12.63 -4.61
CA GLY A 83 0.00 12.70 -3.25
C GLY A 83 -0.75 11.73 -2.35
N THR A 84 -0.22 11.48 -1.18
CA THR A 84 -0.91 10.78 -0.10
C THR A 84 -0.64 11.48 1.22
N ILE A 85 -1.65 11.55 2.07
CA ILE A 85 -1.63 12.23 3.36
C ILE A 85 -2.49 11.41 4.31
N PHE A 86 -1.94 11.09 5.47
CA PHE A 86 -2.66 10.58 6.61
C PHE A 86 -3.32 11.73 7.37
N MET A 87 -4.63 11.64 7.59
CA MET A 87 -5.37 12.68 8.29
C MET A 87 -6.46 12.10 9.19
N ASP A 88 -6.54 12.63 10.41
CA ASP A 88 -7.74 12.50 11.25
C ASP A 88 -8.80 13.48 10.72
N VAL A 89 -9.78 12.96 9.97
CA VAL A 89 -10.79 13.78 9.28
C VAL A 89 -11.95 14.14 10.21
N ASP A 90 -12.28 13.27 11.17
CA ASP A 90 -13.39 13.49 12.11
C ASP A 90 -12.93 14.13 13.43
N LEU A 91 -11.61 14.29 13.62
CA LEU A 91 -10.96 14.93 14.76
C LEU A 91 -11.26 14.18 16.07
N ASP A 92 -11.54 12.87 15.98
CA ASP A 92 -11.88 12.05 17.14
C ASP A 92 -10.65 11.59 17.93
N GLY A 93 -9.46 11.78 17.36
CA GLY A 93 -8.21 11.37 17.97
C GLY A 93 -8.11 9.85 18.13
N GLN A 94 -8.79 9.05 17.30
CA GLN A 94 -8.73 7.59 17.26
C GLN A 94 -8.35 7.08 15.87
N LYS A 95 -9.01 7.55 14.81
CA LYS A 95 -8.77 7.03 13.46
C LYS A 95 -8.01 8.01 12.60
N ILE A 96 -7.08 7.47 11.83
CA ILE A 96 -6.36 8.20 10.80
C ILE A 96 -6.76 7.57 9.46
N PHE A 97 -7.15 8.40 8.50
CA PHE A 97 -7.58 8.01 7.17
C PHE A 97 -6.49 8.31 6.13
#